data_AF-A0A2U2RJZ4-F1
#
_entry.id   AF-A0A2U2RJZ4-F1
#
_cell.length_a   1.000
_cell.length_b   1.000
_cell.length_c   1.000
_cell.angle_alpha   90.00
_cell.angle_beta   90.00
_cell.angle_gamma   90.00
#
_symmetry.space_group_name_H-M   'P 1'
#
loop_
_entity.id
_entity.type
_entity.pdbx_description
1 polymer ?
#
loop_
_entity_poly.entity_id
_entity_poly.type
_entity_poly.pdbx_seq_one_letter_code
_entity_poly.pdbx_strand_id
1 'polypeptide(L)'
;MPTRSPNPSQIGRRTALAALTGSVLAAPVAAEAAPADGPDLEDLRGRGSRHRHQHGHHHGHDHDHPRRLAPPLAPFPPDCPQGVSCDVQLAAYQQTGEDPQDFSNYTLGGRRARDITSIVVHDTEETDEGTIGIFQDPTSQTSAHYVIREDGHITQMVRVEDLAWHAGNWTFNQSSIGIEIIGYAEQAASFTAAQYEATGALISYLCRRYGIPQDREHVVAHEDIPGSSAAGQADMHWDPGAYFDWEALMTASGIRTPRATARRLRGTATVAPSLRTNTLSFTSCDDAGGALPAHGSSSVLVRTEPREDAPLLADPALGADDTANGGSDRICDWGTQLAHGQSFAIAEQRDGWVGLWVGGQIGWVARTDAGGAPTIAKGPRRARLVTARRGSPLQVFGSAYPAPEAFAAVGLEPSTTDPLPYQLTADQAYVVEDEVHGAYYWGPDFDGTGGRWVRDRTRWLRISLNHRFVFVREQDVREI
;
A
#
# COMPACT_ATOMS: atom_id res chain seq x y z
N MET A 1 4.19 -36.64 -15.31
CA MET A 1 3.67 -35.52 -16.12
C MET A 1 3.96 -34.26 -15.34
N PRO A 2 4.57 -33.20 -15.91
CA PRO A 2 4.92 -32.03 -15.13
C PRO A 2 3.63 -31.28 -14.81
N THR A 3 3.26 -31.28 -13.54
CA THR A 3 2.24 -30.40 -12.97
C THR A 3 2.78 -28.98 -13.07
N ARG A 4 2.18 -28.17 -13.95
CA ARG A 4 2.46 -26.74 -14.04
C ARG A 4 2.12 -26.10 -12.69
N SER A 5 3.11 -25.45 -12.09
CA SER A 5 2.92 -24.59 -10.93
C SER A 5 1.96 -23.45 -11.29
N PRO A 6 1.04 -23.05 -10.40
CA PRO A 6 0.35 -21.78 -10.51
C PRO A 6 1.38 -20.66 -10.40
N ASN A 7 1.21 -19.69 -11.28
CA ASN A 7 2.19 -18.66 -11.58
C ASN A 7 2.16 -17.57 -10.47
N PRO A 8 3.28 -17.29 -9.77
CA PRO A 8 3.38 -16.17 -8.83
C PRO A 8 3.08 -14.80 -9.49
N SER A 9 3.02 -14.76 -10.82
CA SER A 9 2.75 -13.54 -11.60
C SER A 9 1.29 -13.11 -11.68
N GLN A 10 0.33 -13.83 -11.08
CA GLN A 10 -1.08 -13.39 -11.07
C GLN A 10 -1.39 -12.40 -9.93
N ILE A 11 -0.59 -12.37 -8.87
CA ILE A 11 -0.71 -11.37 -7.80
C ILE A 11 0.21 -10.16 -8.06
N GLY A 12 1.36 -10.39 -8.71
CA GLY A 12 2.32 -9.33 -9.09
C GLY A 12 1.97 -8.53 -10.35
N ARG A 13 0.81 -8.77 -10.97
CA ARG A 13 0.26 -7.93 -12.04
C ARG A 13 -1.25 -7.84 -11.83
N ARG A 14 -1.74 -6.64 -11.49
CA ARG A 14 -3.16 -6.25 -11.30
C ARG A 14 -3.65 -6.36 -9.85
N THR A 15 -3.15 -5.45 -9.04
CA THR A 15 -3.93 -4.79 -7.98
C THR A 15 -3.81 -3.28 -8.22
N ALA A 16 -4.78 -2.53 -7.70
CA ALA A 16 -5.00 -1.08 -7.82
C ALA A 16 -5.85 -0.62 -9.01
N LEU A 17 -7.03 -0.12 -8.66
CA LEU A 17 -7.83 0.78 -9.48
C LEU A 17 -6.94 2.01 -9.79
N ALA A 18 -6.50 2.14 -11.03
CA ALA A 18 -6.12 3.46 -11.53
C ALA A 18 -7.44 4.19 -11.81
N ALA A 19 -7.77 5.18 -10.97
CA ALA A 19 -8.56 6.31 -11.43
C ALA A 19 -7.71 7.08 -12.46
N LEU A 20 -7.55 6.51 -13.65
CA LEU A 20 -7.24 7.29 -14.83
C LEU A 20 -8.50 8.09 -15.15
N THR A 21 -8.44 9.39 -14.86
CA THR A 21 -9.14 10.49 -15.54
C THR A 21 -10.28 10.07 -16.48
N GLY A 22 -11.53 10.34 -16.09
CA GLY A 22 -12.71 9.96 -16.86
C GLY A 22 -13.80 11.02 -16.90
N SER A 23 -13.55 12.15 -17.56
CA SER A 23 -14.65 13.00 -18.03
C SER A 23 -15.46 12.28 -19.11
N VAL A 24 -16.77 12.36 -18.95
CA VAL A 24 -17.84 11.95 -19.86
C VAL A 24 -17.52 12.27 -21.33
N LEU A 25 -17.63 11.27 -22.23
CA LEU A 25 -18.39 11.31 -23.49
C LEU A 25 -18.30 9.97 -24.25
N ALA A 26 -19.42 9.61 -24.90
CA ALA A 26 -19.71 8.31 -25.47
C ALA A 26 -19.06 8.02 -26.85
N ALA A 27 -18.56 6.78 -27.01
CA ALA A 27 -18.53 5.89 -28.20
C ALA A 27 -18.03 6.40 -29.59
N PRO A 28 -17.71 5.53 -30.59
CA PRO A 28 -17.53 4.08 -30.59
C PRO A 28 -16.17 3.59 -31.17
N VAL A 29 -15.97 2.30 -30.95
CA VAL A 29 -15.00 1.33 -31.49
C VAL A 29 -14.60 1.55 -32.97
N ALA A 30 -13.28 1.59 -33.22
CA ALA A 30 -12.67 1.13 -34.46
C ALA A 30 -11.27 0.55 -34.17
N ALA A 31 -11.11 -0.72 -34.49
CA ALA A 31 -9.83 -1.42 -34.50
C ALA A 31 -9.02 -1.02 -35.73
N GLU A 32 -7.72 -0.76 -35.60
CA GLU A 32 -6.78 -1.05 -36.67
C GLU A 32 -5.33 -1.21 -36.16
N ALA A 33 -4.67 -2.18 -36.78
CA ALA A 33 -3.34 -2.66 -36.49
C ALA A 33 -2.26 -1.79 -37.15
N ALA A 34 -1.05 -1.85 -36.58
CA ALA A 34 0.17 -1.25 -37.11
C ALA A 34 0.64 -1.96 -38.41
N PRO A 35 1.47 -1.29 -39.23
CA PRO A 35 1.57 -1.50 -40.67
C PRO A 35 2.67 -2.51 -41.07
N ALA A 36 2.58 -3.04 -42.29
CA ALA A 36 3.70 -3.66 -42.97
C ALA A 36 3.60 -3.43 -44.49
N ASP A 37 4.76 -3.12 -45.05
CA ASP A 37 5.04 -2.61 -46.39
C ASP A 37 4.55 -3.50 -47.56
N GLY A 38 4.21 -2.83 -48.68
CA GLY A 38 4.02 -3.46 -50.00
C GLY A 38 5.32 -3.93 -50.64
N PRO A 39 5.26 -4.65 -51.77
CA PRO A 39 5.03 -3.94 -53.03
C PRO A 39 4.13 -4.64 -54.07
N ASP A 40 3.84 -3.87 -55.11
CA ASP A 40 3.07 -4.10 -56.35
C ASP A 40 3.26 -5.45 -57.05
N LEU A 41 2.21 -5.89 -57.77
CA LEU A 41 2.29 -6.22 -59.21
C LEU A 41 0.90 -6.50 -59.83
N GLU A 42 0.78 -6.07 -61.08
CA GLU A 42 -0.40 -6.04 -61.95
C GLU A 42 -0.92 -7.42 -62.41
N ASP A 43 -2.22 -7.42 -62.76
CA ASP A 43 -2.76 -7.82 -64.07
C ASP A 43 -3.83 -8.95 -64.15
N LEU A 44 -4.97 -8.49 -64.64
CA LEU A 44 -6.05 -9.05 -65.46
C LEU A 44 -6.35 -10.57 -65.60
N ARG A 45 -7.68 -10.78 -65.56
CA ARG A 45 -8.54 -11.72 -66.32
C ARG A 45 -8.76 -13.13 -65.74
N GLY A 46 -10.05 -13.40 -65.48
CA GLY A 46 -10.72 -14.49 -66.20
C GLY A 46 -11.70 -15.38 -65.43
N ARG A 47 -12.99 -15.15 -65.71
CA ARG A 47 -14.04 -16.18 -65.92
C ARG A 47 -14.48 -17.04 -64.72
N GLY A 48 -15.61 -16.58 -64.17
CA GLY A 48 -16.80 -17.30 -63.72
C GLY A 48 -16.81 -18.83 -63.58
N SER A 49 -17.37 -19.27 -62.44
CA SER A 49 -18.48 -20.22 -62.46
C SER A 49 -19.39 -19.99 -61.25
N ARG A 50 -20.68 -20.24 -61.49
CA ARG A 50 -21.82 -20.04 -60.60
C ARG A 50 -21.78 -21.06 -59.46
N HIS A 51 -22.26 -20.70 -58.26
CA HIS A 51 -23.35 -21.42 -57.59
C HIS A 51 -23.83 -20.73 -56.29
N ARG A 52 -25.13 -20.39 -56.32
CA ARG A 52 -26.14 -20.35 -55.24
C ARG A 52 -25.75 -19.81 -53.85
N HIS A 53 -26.40 -18.70 -53.51
CA HIS A 53 -26.90 -18.42 -52.16
C HIS A 53 -27.72 -19.59 -51.61
N GLN A 54 -27.36 -20.06 -50.43
CA GLN A 54 -28.30 -20.55 -49.44
C GLN A 54 -27.94 -19.94 -48.08
N HIS A 55 -28.93 -19.31 -47.47
CA HIS A 55 -28.92 -18.87 -46.09
C HIS A 55 -28.69 -20.08 -45.17
N GLY A 56 -27.66 -19.99 -44.32
CA GLY A 56 -27.47 -20.88 -43.18
C GLY A 56 -27.43 -20.01 -41.92
N HIS A 57 -28.49 -20.12 -41.11
CA HIS A 57 -28.51 -19.68 -39.72
C HIS A 57 -27.22 -20.11 -39.00
N HIS A 58 -26.50 -19.17 -38.39
CA HIS A 58 -25.52 -19.51 -37.36
C HIS A 58 -26.19 -19.37 -36.01
N HIS A 59 -26.32 -20.53 -35.37
CA HIS A 59 -26.66 -20.70 -33.97
C HIS A 59 -25.67 -19.96 -33.09
N GLY A 60 -26.20 -19.25 -32.09
CA GLY A 60 -25.44 -18.82 -30.94
C GLY A 60 -24.90 -20.03 -30.19
N HIS A 61 -23.63 -19.98 -29.83
CA HIS A 61 -23.07 -20.77 -28.74
C HIS A 61 -22.92 -19.84 -27.55
N ASP A 62 -24.00 -19.75 -26.77
CA ASP A 62 -23.90 -19.48 -25.34
C ASP A 62 -23.21 -20.68 -24.70
N HIS A 63 -21.98 -20.49 -24.24
CA HIS A 63 -21.39 -21.35 -23.24
C HIS A 63 -21.68 -20.73 -21.87
N ASP A 64 -22.93 -20.85 -21.44
CA ASP A 64 -23.35 -20.61 -20.06
C ASP A 64 -22.89 -21.82 -19.21
N HIS A 65 -21.63 -21.78 -18.78
CA HIS A 65 -21.12 -22.71 -17.78
C HIS A 65 -21.50 -22.18 -16.40
N PRO A 66 -22.11 -23.00 -15.51
CA PRO A 66 -22.53 -22.54 -14.20
C PRO A 66 -21.30 -22.18 -13.36
N ARG A 67 -21.08 -20.88 -13.17
CA ARG A 67 -20.14 -20.35 -12.17
C ARG A 67 -20.54 -20.95 -10.82
N ARG A 68 -19.68 -21.78 -10.23
CA ARG A 68 -19.92 -22.32 -8.89
C ARG A 68 -19.76 -21.18 -7.90
N LEU A 69 -20.88 -20.68 -7.39
CA LEU A 69 -20.91 -19.82 -6.23
C LEU A 69 -20.25 -20.58 -5.06
N ALA A 70 -19.48 -19.86 -4.24
CA ALA A 70 -19.08 -20.36 -2.94
C ALA A 70 -20.34 -20.77 -2.17
N PRO A 71 -20.25 -21.70 -1.21
CA PRO A 71 -21.25 -21.68 -0.15
C PRO A 71 -21.32 -20.23 0.37
N PRO A 72 -22.50 -19.58 0.39
CA PRO A 72 -22.61 -18.21 0.87
C PRO A 72 -21.93 -18.15 2.23
N LEU A 73 -21.01 -17.20 2.42
CA LEU A 73 -20.41 -17.01 3.73
C LEU A 73 -21.57 -16.89 4.71
N ALA A 74 -21.57 -17.75 5.74
CA ALA A 74 -22.60 -17.69 6.75
C ALA A 74 -22.68 -16.25 7.27
N PRO A 75 -23.88 -15.66 7.36
CA PRO A 75 -24.06 -14.33 7.92
C PRO A 75 -23.31 -14.24 9.25
N PHE A 76 -22.47 -13.23 9.41
CA PHE A 76 -21.76 -12.98 10.65
C PHE A 76 -22.23 -11.63 11.23
N PRO A 77 -22.31 -11.52 12.57
CA PRO A 77 -22.56 -10.22 13.17
C PRO A 77 -21.37 -9.29 12.92
N PRO A 78 -21.58 -7.98 12.73
CA PRO A 78 -20.48 -7.02 12.57
C PRO A 78 -19.53 -7.06 13.77
N ASP A 79 -18.21 -7.07 13.51
CA ASP A 79 -17.12 -7.03 14.50
C ASP A 79 -16.67 -5.58 14.76
N CYS A 80 -17.58 -4.79 15.33
CA CYS A 80 -17.41 -3.37 15.58
C CYS A 80 -17.50 -3.03 17.09
N PRO A 81 -16.93 -1.89 17.55
CA PRO A 81 -17.14 -1.41 18.91
C PRO A 81 -18.62 -1.12 19.20
N GLN A 82 -19.00 -1.13 20.48
CA GLN A 82 -20.32 -0.66 20.87
C GLN A 82 -20.43 0.86 20.68
N GLY A 83 -21.59 1.33 20.23
CA GLY A 83 -21.91 2.76 20.13
C GLY A 83 -21.55 3.42 18.80
N VAL A 84 -20.97 2.69 17.85
CA VAL A 84 -20.81 3.14 16.46
C VAL A 84 -21.92 2.57 15.58
N SER A 85 -22.27 3.28 14.50
CA SER A 85 -23.16 2.78 13.47
C SER A 85 -22.37 1.80 12.60
N CYS A 86 -22.70 0.52 12.64
CA CYS A 86 -21.97 -0.51 11.91
C CYS A 86 -22.87 -1.62 11.38
N ASP A 87 -22.66 -2.02 10.13
CA ASP A 87 -23.34 -3.13 9.48
C ASP A 87 -22.36 -4.04 8.70
N VAL A 88 -22.91 -5.00 7.97
CA VAL A 88 -22.16 -5.95 7.14
C VAL A 88 -22.73 -5.92 5.73
N GLN A 89 -21.89 -5.63 4.75
CA GLN A 89 -22.16 -5.84 3.33
C GLN A 89 -20.99 -6.64 2.80
N LEU A 90 -21.20 -7.83 2.23
CA LEU A 90 -20.06 -8.72 1.95
C LEU A 90 -19.33 -8.33 0.67
N ALA A 91 -17.99 -8.36 0.70
CA ALA A 91 -17.18 -8.36 -0.51
C ALA A 91 -17.45 -9.64 -1.31
N ALA A 92 -17.40 -9.54 -2.64
CA ALA A 92 -17.66 -10.67 -3.52
C ALA A 92 -16.58 -11.75 -3.41
N TYR A 93 -17.02 -12.98 -3.21
CA TYR A 93 -16.16 -14.16 -3.18
C TYR A 93 -16.75 -15.26 -4.05
N GLN A 94 -16.18 -15.40 -5.23
CA GLN A 94 -16.57 -16.41 -6.19
C GLN A 94 -15.37 -16.96 -6.93
N GLN A 95 -15.50 -18.19 -7.42
CA GLN A 95 -14.59 -18.72 -8.40
C GLN A 95 -14.82 -18.00 -9.73
N THR A 96 -13.78 -17.40 -10.29
CA THR A 96 -13.81 -16.58 -11.51
C THR A 96 -13.36 -17.34 -12.75
N GLY A 97 -12.74 -18.51 -12.58
CA GLY A 97 -12.29 -19.41 -13.66
C GLY A 97 -12.58 -20.89 -13.40
N GLU A 98 -12.08 -21.76 -14.29
CA GLU A 98 -12.18 -23.22 -14.10
C GLU A 98 -11.18 -23.72 -13.05
N ASP A 99 -10.05 -23.03 -12.89
CA ASP A 99 -9.06 -23.32 -11.87
C ASP A 99 -9.63 -22.88 -10.50
N PRO A 100 -9.66 -23.75 -9.47
CA PRO A 100 -10.06 -23.35 -8.12
C PRO A 100 -9.18 -22.25 -7.51
N GLN A 101 -8.03 -21.93 -8.13
CA GLN A 101 -7.16 -20.82 -7.72
C GLN A 101 -7.56 -19.48 -8.35
N ASP A 102 -8.43 -19.49 -9.36
CA ASP A 102 -9.02 -18.30 -9.93
C ASP A 102 -10.25 -17.91 -9.09
N PHE A 103 -10.07 -17.04 -8.09
CA PHE A 103 -11.16 -16.50 -7.26
C PHE A 103 -10.95 -15.03 -6.91
N SER A 104 -11.96 -14.43 -6.28
CA SER A 104 -12.06 -12.97 -6.14
C SER A 104 -11.75 -12.43 -4.75
N ASN A 105 -11.18 -11.21 -4.75
CA ASN A 105 -11.17 -10.16 -3.72
C ASN A 105 -10.56 -10.46 -2.33
N TYR A 106 -10.56 -11.68 -1.80
CA TYR A 106 -9.91 -12.02 -0.52
C TYR A 106 -9.59 -13.51 -0.44
N THR A 107 -8.75 -13.93 0.51
CA THR A 107 -8.43 -15.34 0.73
C THR A 107 -9.08 -15.85 2.01
N LEU A 108 -9.76 -17.01 1.96
CA LEU A 108 -10.41 -17.60 3.12
C LEU A 108 -9.44 -18.11 4.18
N GLY A 109 -9.80 -17.83 5.43
CA GLY A 109 -9.20 -18.36 6.64
C GLY A 109 -7.71 -18.09 6.78
N GLY A 110 -7.11 -18.77 7.75
CA GLY A 110 -5.67 -18.75 7.95
C GLY A 110 -5.22 -17.94 9.15
N ARG A 111 -5.94 -16.90 9.57
CA ARG A 111 -5.45 -16.03 10.65
C ARG A 111 -6.07 -16.38 12.00
N ARG A 112 -5.22 -16.54 13.01
CA ARG A 112 -5.59 -16.44 14.42
C ARG A 112 -5.36 -15.00 14.84
N ALA A 113 -5.91 -14.59 15.99
CA ALA A 113 -5.70 -13.23 16.50
C ALA A 113 -4.23 -12.81 16.54
N ARG A 114 -3.33 -13.70 17.01
CA ARG A 114 -1.88 -13.46 17.06
C ARG A 114 -1.17 -13.30 15.71
N ASP A 115 -1.84 -13.65 14.62
CA ASP A 115 -1.31 -13.53 13.27
C ASP A 115 -1.68 -12.18 12.65
N ILE A 116 -2.54 -11.41 13.31
CA ILE A 116 -2.92 -10.05 12.94
C ILE A 116 -2.10 -9.09 13.81
N THR A 117 -1.16 -8.41 13.19
CA THR A 117 -0.15 -7.60 13.88
C THR A 117 -0.26 -6.12 13.57
N SER A 118 -1.06 -5.71 12.58
CA SER A 118 -1.21 -4.31 12.22
C SER A 118 -2.57 -3.98 11.62
N ILE A 119 -2.83 -2.68 11.49
CA ILE A 119 -3.97 -2.10 10.78
C ILE A 119 -3.39 -1.20 9.69
N VAL A 120 -3.90 -1.30 8.46
CA VAL A 120 -3.53 -0.42 7.34
C VAL A 120 -4.72 0.48 7.04
N VAL A 121 -4.50 1.78 7.11
CA VAL A 121 -5.46 2.84 6.80
C VAL A 121 -5.26 3.29 5.36
N HIS A 122 -6.37 3.43 4.65
CA HIS A 122 -6.42 3.85 3.27
C HIS A 122 -7.44 4.99 3.10
N ASP A 123 -7.34 5.70 1.99
CA ASP A 123 -8.48 6.39 1.41
C ASP A 123 -8.90 5.75 0.08
N THR A 124 -10.14 5.96 -0.31
CA THR A 124 -10.76 5.18 -1.38
C THR A 124 -10.60 5.74 -2.79
N GLU A 125 -10.32 7.03 -2.93
CA GLU A 125 -10.43 7.77 -4.20
C GLU A 125 -11.79 7.58 -4.90
N GLU A 126 -12.84 7.31 -4.12
CA GLU A 126 -14.18 6.93 -4.60
C GLU A 126 -15.25 7.18 -3.52
N THR A 127 -16.50 7.34 -3.96
CA THR A 127 -17.70 7.42 -3.11
C THR A 127 -18.00 6.12 -2.37
N ASP A 128 -18.76 6.18 -1.28
CA ASP A 128 -19.19 4.99 -0.51
C ASP A 128 -19.86 3.91 -1.36
N GLU A 129 -20.84 4.28 -2.19
CA GLU A 129 -21.54 3.34 -3.08
C GLU A 129 -20.58 2.74 -4.12
N GLY A 130 -19.68 3.56 -4.67
CA GLY A 130 -18.66 3.11 -5.61
C GLY A 130 -17.67 2.12 -4.98
N THR A 131 -17.14 2.43 -3.80
CA THR A 131 -16.21 1.54 -3.07
C THR A 131 -16.86 0.20 -2.74
N ILE A 132 -18.08 0.21 -2.18
CA ILE A 132 -18.83 -1.02 -1.89
C ILE A 132 -19.08 -1.80 -3.18
N GLY A 133 -19.47 -1.12 -4.26
CA GLY A 133 -19.66 -1.71 -5.59
C GLY A 133 -18.41 -2.38 -6.14
N ILE A 134 -17.23 -1.74 -6.01
CA ILE A 134 -15.93 -2.30 -6.42
C ILE A 134 -15.64 -3.59 -5.64
N PHE A 135 -15.83 -3.59 -4.31
CA PHE A 135 -15.58 -4.78 -3.50
C PHE A 135 -16.61 -5.89 -3.71
N GLN A 136 -17.81 -5.54 -4.19
CA GLN A 136 -18.85 -6.48 -4.63
C GLN A 136 -18.69 -6.92 -6.09
N ASP A 137 -17.79 -6.32 -6.87
CA ASP A 137 -17.43 -6.83 -8.18
C ASP A 137 -16.37 -7.93 -8.03
N PRO A 138 -16.68 -9.19 -8.41
CA PRO A 138 -15.75 -10.31 -8.30
C PRO A 138 -14.55 -10.23 -9.26
N THR A 139 -14.53 -9.28 -10.18
CA THR A 139 -13.42 -9.07 -11.12
C THR A 139 -12.43 -8.01 -10.64
N SER A 140 -12.74 -7.27 -9.58
CA SER A 140 -11.91 -6.17 -9.07
C SER A 140 -10.56 -6.64 -8.50
N GLN A 141 -10.52 -7.85 -7.93
CA GLN A 141 -9.35 -8.42 -7.26
C GLN A 141 -8.82 -7.52 -6.14
N THR A 142 -9.72 -6.87 -5.40
CA THR A 142 -9.38 -6.02 -4.25
C THR A 142 -10.50 -6.06 -3.21
N SER A 143 -10.15 -5.89 -1.94
CA SER A 143 -11.09 -5.69 -0.84
C SER A 143 -10.38 -5.13 0.39
N ALA A 144 -11.16 -4.54 1.29
CA ALA A 144 -10.75 -4.23 2.66
C ALA A 144 -11.67 -4.90 3.68
N HIS A 145 -11.31 -4.85 4.97
CA HIS A 145 -12.16 -5.41 6.02
C HIS A 145 -13.28 -4.45 6.38
N TYR A 146 -13.00 -3.15 6.36
CA TYR A 146 -13.94 -2.10 6.75
C TYR A 146 -13.90 -0.93 5.77
N VAL A 147 -15.05 -0.30 5.55
CA VAL A 147 -15.21 0.98 4.84
C VAL A 147 -15.85 1.98 5.80
N ILE A 148 -15.33 3.22 5.83
CA ILE A 148 -15.76 4.30 6.72
C ILE A 148 -16.32 5.46 5.91
N ARG A 149 -17.64 5.58 5.91
CA ARG A 149 -18.38 6.63 5.20
C ARG A 149 -18.19 8.00 5.83
N GLU A 150 -18.48 9.07 5.10
CA GLU A 150 -18.28 10.47 5.52
C GLU A 150 -19.03 10.84 6.80
N ASP A 151 -20.12 10.15 7.14
CA ASP A 151 -20.88 10.33 8.39
C ASP A 151 -20.40 9.44 9.56
N GLY A 152 -19.32 8.69 9.38
CA GLY A 152 -18.74 7.78 10.37
C GLY A 152 -19.44 6.42 10.45
N HIS A 153 -20.36 6.09 9.53
CA HIS A 153 -20.88 4.73 9.40
C HIS A 153 -19.77 3.76 8.97
N ILE A 154 -19.76 2.57 9.59
CA ILE A 154 -18.77 1.53 9.37
C ILE A 154 -19.43 0.33 8.67
N THR A 155 -18.99 0.02 7.46
CA THR A 155 -19.43 -1.17 6.74
C THR A 155 -18.34 -2.24 6.85
N GLN A 156 -18.60 -3.39 7.48
CA GLN A 156 -17.66 -4.52 7.46
C GLN A 156 -17.86 -5.36 6.19
N MET A 157 -16.80 -5.46 5.38
CA MET A 157 -16.81 -6.12 4.07
C MET A 157 -16.22 -7.54 4.06
N VAL A 158 -15.17 -7.76 4.85
CA VAL A 158 -14.47 -9.05 4.98
C VAL A 158 -14.31 -9.37 6.47
N ARG A 159 -14.44 -10.66 6.83
CA ARG A 159 -14.16 -11.09 8.21
C ARG A 159 -12.70 -10.88 8.54
N VAL A 160 -12.40 -10.45 9.75
CA VAL A 160 -11.02 -10.20 10.19
C VAL A 160 -10.17 -11.49 10.19
N GLU A 161 -10.78 -12.67 10.27
CA GLU A 161 -10.07 -13.95 10.15
C GLU A 161 -9.68 -14.33 8.71
N ASP A 162 -10.37 -13.76 7.71
CA ASP A 162 -10.11 -13.93 6.26
C ASP A 162 -9.15 -12.84 5.79
N LEU A 163 -8.33 -13.05 4.75
CA LEU A 163 -7.30 -12.09 4.30
C LEU A 163 -7.84 -11.21 3.18
N ALA A 164 -8.29 -10.00 3.51
CA ALA A 164 -8.63 -9.00 2.48
C ALA A 164 -7.41 -8.60 1.63
N TRP A 165 -7.63 -8.27 0.36
CA TRP A 165 -6.58 -7.90 -0.59
C TRP A 165 -6.51 -6.37 -0.75
N HIS A 166 -5.88 -5.68 0.21
CA HIS A 166 -5.86 -4.20 0.27
C HIS A 166 -4.47 -3.58 0.11
N ALA A 167 -3.40 -4.22 0.60
CA ALA A 167 -2.10 -3.58 0.74
C ALA A 167 -1.18 -3.68 -0.49
N GLY A 168 -1.56 -4.43 -1.53
CA GLY A 168 -0.68 -4.73 -2.68
C GLY A 168 0.59 -5.54 -2.33
N ASN A 169 0.76 -5.92 -1.05
CA ASN A 169 1.90 -6.67 -0.55
C ASN A 169 1.43 -7.80 0.35
N TRP A 170 1.77 -9.05 -0.02
CA TRP A 170 1.27 -10.23 0.67
C TRP A 170 1.72 -10.33 2.14
N THR A 171 2.94 -9.87 2.47
CA THR A 171 3.45 -9.84 3.84
C THR A 171 2.51 -9.03 4.76
N PHE A 172 1.95 -7.94 4.23
CA PHE A 172 1.03 -7.07 4.96
C PHE A 172 -0.42 -7.56 4.88
N ASN A 173 -0.93 -7.98 3.71
CA ASN A 173 -2.29 -8.53 3.59
C ASN A 173 -2.51 -9.71 4.57
N GLN A 174 -1.54 -10.62 4.67
CA GLN A 174 -1.67 -11.79 5.53
C GLN A 174 -1.60 -11.49 7.04
N SER A 175 -1.20 -10.27 7.43
CA SER A 175 -0.93 -9.90 8.82
C SER A 175 -1.66 -8.65 9.29
N SER A 176 -2.50 -8.03 8.44
CA SER A 176 -3.12 -6.74 8.76
C SER A 176 -4.61 -6.65 8.49
N ILE A 177 -5.25 -5.69 9.14
CA ILE A 177 -6.64 -5.30 8.88
C ILE A 177 -6.62 -4.02 8.03
N GLY A 178 -7.05 -4.09 6.77
CA GLY A 178 -7.33 -2.91 5.94
C GLY A 178 -8.62 -2.19 6.34
N ILE A 179 -8.53 -0.87 6.50
CA ILE A 179 -9.65 0.05 6.72
C ILE A 179 -9.60 1.14 5.64
N GLU A 180 -10.64 1.20 4.83
CA GLU A 180 -10.85 2.20 3.78
C GLU A 180 -11.67 3.37 4.33
N ILE A 181 -11.22 4.61 4.13
CA ILE A 181 -11.95 5.81 4.55
C ILE A 181 -12.38 6.56 3.30
N ILE A 182 -13.69 6.82 3.15
CA ILE A 182 -14.20 7.52 1.99
C ILE A 182 -13.54 8.90 1.86
N GLY A 183 -12.84 9.13 0.75
CA GLY A 183 -12.02 10.32 0.58
C GLY A 183 -11.21 10.28 -0.70
N TYR A 184 -10.34 11.28 -0.82
CA TYR A 184 -9.48 11.56 -1.97
C TYR A 184 -8.25 12.28 -1.44
N ALA A 185 -7.06 11.72 -1.63
CA ALA A 185 -5.82 12.20 -1.02
C ALA A 185 -5.38 13.58 -1.56
N GLU A 186 -5.73 13.93 -2.80
CA GLU A 186 -5.46 15.27 -3.36
C GLU A 186 -6.40 16.37 -2.83
N GLN A 187 -7.50 16.00 -2.15
CA GLN A 187 -8.50 16.96 -1.69
C GLN A 187 -8.26 17.37 -0.24
N ALA A 188 -7.86 18.63 -0.05
CA ALA A 188 -7.54 19.23 1.25
C ALA A 188 -8.56 19.01 2.39
N ALA A 189 -9.85 18.88 2.08
CA ALA A 189 -10.92 18.73 3.07
C ALA A 189 -11.74 17.45 2.84
N SER A 190 -11.09 16.38 2.38
CA SER A 190 -11.75 15.12 2.03
C SER A 190 -12.31 14.36 3.25
N PHE A 191 -11.61 14.43 4.39
CA PHE A 191 -11.91 13.61 5.57
C PHE A 191 -12.66 14.39 6.65
N THR A 192 -13.72 13.78 7.20
CA THR A 192 -14.58 14.42 8.21
C THR A 192 -14.17 14.06 9.63
N ALA A 193 -14.59 14.89 10.61
CA ALA A 193 -14.43 14.57 12.02
C ALA A 193 -15.14 13.26 12.41
N ALA A 194 -16.31 12.98 11.81
CA ALA A 194 -17.06 11.75 12.08
C ALA A 194 -16.29 10.50 11.63
N GLN A 195 -15.59 10.58 10.50
CA GLN A 195 -14.68 9.51 10.05
C GLN A 195 -13.54 9.30 11.04
N TYR A 196 -12.83 10.36 11.45
CA TYR A 196 -11.75 10.21 12.43
C TYR A 196 -12.21 9.61 13.76
N GLU A 197 -13.38 10.02 14.27
CA GLU A 197 -13.97 9.49 15.50
C GLU A 197 -14.35 8.00 15.35
N ALA A 198 -15.04 7.64 14.27
CA ALA A 198 -15.46 6.26 14.02
C ALA A 198 -14.28 5.33 13.76
N THR A 199 -13.34 5.72 12.89
CA THR A 199 -12.11 4.99 12.60
C THR A 199 -11.27 4.84 13.87
N GLY A 200 -11.12 5.91 14.66
CA GLY A 200 -10.38 5.83 15.93
C GLY A 200 -11.00 4.87 16.93
N ALA A 201 -12.33 4.88 17.09
CA ALA A 201 -13.04 3.92 17.92
C ALA A 201 -12.84 2.47 17.44
N LEU A 202 -12.90 2.25 16.12
CA LEU A 202 -12.69 0.96 15.49
C LEU A 202 -11.25 0.45 15.70
N ILE A 203 -10.25 1.28 15.40
CA ILE A 203 -8.83 0.96 15.62
C ILE A 203 -8.58 0.57 17.07
N SER A 204 -9.06 1.38 18.01
CA SER A 204 -8.91 1.12 19.45
C SER A 204 -9.55 -0.21 19.87
N TYR A 205 -10.72 -0.55 19.29
CA TYR A 205 -11.39 -1.83 19.51
C TYR A 205 -10.59 -3.01 18.94
N LEU A 206 -10.16 -2.92 17.69
CA LEU A 206 -9.42 -3.96 17.00
C LEU A 206 -8.05 -4.21 17.66
N CYS A 207 -7.33 -3.16 18.06
CA CYS A 207 -6.08 -3.29 18.79
C CYS A 207 -6.26 -4.09 20.08
N ARG A 208 -7.28 -3.79 20.89
CA ARG A 208 -7.58 -4.55 22.11
C ARG A 208 -8.00 -5.98 21.82
N ARG A 209 -8.84 -6.19 20.81
CA ARG A 209 -9.40 -7.50 20.48
C ARG A 209 -8.35 -8.47 19.95
N TYR A 210 -7.46 -7.99 19.07
CA TYR A 210 -6.46 -8.81 18.39
C TYR A 210 -5.07 -8.75 19.03
N GLY A 211 -4.86 -7.85 20.00
CA GLY A 211 -3.57 -7.70 20.68
C GLY A 211 -2.53 -6.93 19.86
N ILE A 212 -2.99 -6.12 18.90
CA ILE A 212 -2.14 -5.25 18.08
C ILE A 212 -1.65 -4.10 18.97
N PRO A 213 -0.33 -3.82 19.02
CA PRO A 213 0.17 -2.64 19.72
C PRO A 213 -0.51 -1.37 19.20
N GLN A 214 -0.97 -0.52 20.12
CA GLN A 214 -1.74 0.67 19.77
C GLN A 214 -0.79 1.88 19.63
N ASP A 215 0.01 1.86 18.56
CA ASP A 215 1.01 2.87 18.22
C ASP A 215 1.08 3.10 16.69
N ARG A 216 1.90 4.07 16.24
CA ARG A 216 1.96 4.47 14.81
C ARG A 216 2.70 3.43 13.96
N GLU A 217 3.52 2.61 14.59
CA GLU A 217 4.30 1.54 13.96
C GLU A 217 3.41 0.33 13.57
N HIS A 218 2.25 0.17 14.22
CA HIS A 218 1.29 -0.91 13.95
C HIS A 218 -0.06 -0.41 13.42
N VAL A 219 -0.35 0.89 13.53
CA VAL A 219 -1.43 1.57 12.79
C VAL A 219 -0.78 2.40 11.69
N VAL A 220 -0.69 1.79 10.53
CA VAL A 220 0.08 2.27 9.37
C VAL A 220 -0.85 2.70 8.25
N ALA A 221 -0.36 3.42 7.25
CA ALA A 221 -1.07 3.72 6.02
C ALA A 221 -0.54 2.89 4.84
N HIS A 222 -1.24 2.94 3.71
CA HIS A 222 -0.77 2.32 2.48
C HIS A 222 0.53 2.96 1.98
N GLU A 223 0.71 4.27 2.18
CA GLU A 223 2.00 4.94 1.94
C GLU A 223 3.14 4.30 2.73
N ASP A 224 2.89 3.70 3.90
CA ASP A 224 3.95 3.04 4.67
C ASP A 224 4.36 1.67 4.09
N ILE A 225 3.60 1.11 3.13
CA ILE A 225 3.79 -0.26 2.64
C ILE A 225 4.75 -0.27 1.44
N PRO A 226 5.85 -1.04 1.44
CA PRO A 226 6.73 -1.15 0.29
C PRO A 226 6.17 -2.08 -0.80
N GLY A 227 6.66 -1.92 -2.02
CA GLY A 227 6.42 -2.85 -3.11
C GLY A 227 7.12 -4.17 -2.80
N SER A 228 6.58 -5.29 -3.25
CA SER A 228 7.18 -6.60 -2.97
C SER A 228 8.44 -6.90 -3.79
N SER A 229 8.75 -6.06 -4.78
CA SER A 229 9.91 -6.18 -5.68
C SER A 229 10.36 -4.80 -6.15
N ALA A 230 11.56 -4.71 -6.74
CA ALA A 230 12.05 -3.46 -7.31
C ALA A 230 11.13 -2.90 -8.42
N ALA A 231 10.53 -3.77 -9.23
CA ALA A 231 9.62 -3.35 -10.30
C ALA A 231 8.29 -2.81 -9.76
N GLY A 232 7.79 -3.38 -8.66
CA GLY A 232 6.54 -2.94 -8.04
C GLY A 232 6.69 -1.80 -7.03
N GLN A 233 7.92 -1.32 -6.77
CA GLN A 233 8.13 -0.28 -5.75
C GLN A 233 7.56 1.06 -6.19
N ALA A 234 7.72 1.44 -7.47
CA ALA A 234 7.20 2.69 -8.01
C ALA A 234 5.66 2.71 -8.07
N ASP A 235 5.06 1.56 -8.40
CA ASP A 235 3.61 1.38 -8.52
C ASP A 235 2.88 1.35 -7.17
N MET A 236 3.60 1.46 -6.04
CA MET A 236 2.98 1.45 -4.73
C MET A 236 2.25 2.76 -4.41
N HIS A 237 1.16 2.59 -3.70
CA HIS A 237 0.24 3.64 -3.29
C HIS A 237 0.81 4.62 -2.28
N TRP A 238 0.22 5.81 -2.21
CA TRP A 238 0.62 6.93 -1.36
C TRP A 238 -0.52 7.45 -0.46
N ASP A 239 -1.67 6.77 -0.46
CA ASP A 239 -2.79 7.10 0.42
C ASP A 239 -2.46 6.84 1.91
N PRO A 240 -3.07 7.61 2.84
CA PRO A 240 -4.11 8.62 2.62
C PRO A 240 -3.59 10.03 2.27
N GLY A 241 -2.29 10.15 2.02
CA GLY A 241 -1.66 11.37 1.53
C GLY A 241 -1.48 12.51 2.54
N ALA A 242 -0.89 13.59 2.04
CA ALA A 242 -0.37 14.68 2.86
C ALA A 242 -1.42 15.49 3.64
N TYR A 243 -2.69 15.42 3.23
CA TYR A 243 -3.80 16.14 3.85
C TYR A 243 -4.54 15.33 4.92
N PHE A 244 -4.23 14.04 5.07
CA PHE A 244 -4.81 13.22 6.13
C PHE A 244 -4.33 13.65 7.52
N ASP A 245 -5.26 13.92 8.44
CA ASP A 245 -4.94 14.31 9.82
C ASP A 245 -4.60 13.10 10.71
N TRP A 246 -3.33 12.69 10.64
CA TRP A 246 -2.76 11.68 11.52
C TRP A 246 -2.86 12.05 13.00
N GLU A 247 -2.73 13.34 13.37
CA GLU A 247 -2.84 13.78 14.76
C GLU A 247 -4.27 13.53 15.29
N ALA A 248 -5.28 13.83 14.48
CA ALA A 248 -6.68 13.55 14.79
C ALA A 248 -6.96 12.04 14.89
N LEU A 249 -6.56 11.24 13.90
CA LEU A 249 -6.78 9.80 13.92
C LEU A 249 -6.12 9.15 15.14
N MET A 250 -4.84 9.46 15.39
CA MET A 250 -4.10 8.90 16.52
C MET A 250 -4.75 9.29 17.85
N THR A 251 -5.17 10.56 17.99
CA THR A 251 -5.87 11.03 19.19
C THR A 251 -7.18 10.28 19.40
N ALA A 252 -8.01 10.15 18.36
CA ALA A 252 -9.29 9.42 18.41
C ALA A 252 -9.10 7.92 18.73
N SER A 253 -7.99 7.34 18.25
CA SER A 253 -7.62 5.95 18.51
C SER A 253 -7.09 5.72 19.93
N GLY A 254 -6.73 6.79 20.66
CA GLY A 254 -6.01 6.72 21.93
C GLY A 254 -4.51 6.40 21.78
N ILE A 255 -3.98 6.53 20.56
CA ILE A 255 -2.54 6.44 20.30
C ILE A 255 -1.89 7.73 20.81
N ARG A 256 -0.73 7.59 21.45
CA ARG A 256 0.02 8.74 21.93
C ARG A 256 0.63 9.50 20.75
N THR A 257 0.18 10.73 20.51
CA THR A 257 0.77 11.60 19.50
C THR A 257 2.13 12.15 19.96
N PRO A 258 3.15 12.13 19.08
CA PRO A 258 4.41 12.82 19.35
C PRO A 258 4.17 14.33 19.42
N ARG A 259 4.79 14.99 20.40
CA ARG A 259 4.70 16.45 20.53
C ARG A 259 5.97 17.09 20.01
N ALA A 260 5.81 17.88 18.94
CA ALA A 260 6.91 18.63 18.36
C ALA A 260 7.54 19.58 19.39
N THR A 261 8.85 19.84 19.23
CA THR A 261 9.63 20.53 20.26
C THR A 261 10.82 21.29 19.68
N ALA A 262 11.03 22.51 20.19
CA ALA A 262 12.25 23.28 19.93
C ALA A 262 13.51 22.70 20.60
N ARG A 263 13.37 21.80 21.59
CA ARG A 263 14.49 21.19 22.34
C ARG A 263 15.44 20.39 21.44
N ARG A 264 16.70 20.30 21.86
CA ARG A 264 17.75 19.48 21.22
C ARG A 264 17.33 18.02 21.07
N LEU A 265 17.58 17.46 19.89
CA LEU A 265 17.33 16.07 19.52
C LEU A 265 18.61 15.21 19.70
N ARG A 266 18.44 13.91 19.94
CA ARG A 266 19.54 12.94 20.15
C ARG A 266 19.12 11.56 19.66
N GLY A 267 19.98 10.91 18.86
CA GLY A 267 19.76 9.56 18.35
C GLY A 267 18.71 9.53 17.25
N THR A 268 17.45 9.77 17.62
CA THR A 268 16.31 9.73 16.71
C THR A 268 15.44 10.98 16.82
N ALA A 269 14.68 11.23 15.75
CA ALA A 269 13.68 12.27 15.63
C ALA A 269 12.37 11.66 15.13
N THR A 270 11.23 12.18 15.59
CA THR A 270 9.91 11.78 15.07
C THR A 270 9.31 12.96 14.34
N VAL A 271 8.83 12.74 13.12
CA VAL A 271 8.10 13.75 12.34
C VAL A 271 6.78 14.03 13.04
N ALA A 272 6.46 15.29 13.29
CA ALA A 272 5.28 15.68 14.07
C ALA A 272 4.77 17.09 13.68
N PRO A 273 4.57 17.40 12.39
CA PRO A 273 3.88 18.63 12.02
C PRO A 273 2.43 18.59 12.51
N SER A 274 1.85 19.74 12.81
CA SER A 274 0.41 19.84 13.06
C SER A 274 -0.28 20.31 11.80
N LEU A 275 -1.31 19.60 11.36
CA LEU A 275 -2.13 19.98 10.19
C LEU A 275 -2.61 21.43 10.31
N ARG A 276 -2.86 21.92 11.54
CA ARG A 276 -3.37 23.27 11.80
C ARG A 276 -2.41 24.41 11.49
N THR A 277 -1.10 24.17 11.51
CA THR A 277 -0.08 25.23 11.34
C THR A 277 0.89 24.96 10.20
N ASN A 278 1.15 23.68 9.92
CA ASN A 278 2.02 23.28 8.83
C ASN A 278 1.28 23.38 7.50
N THR A 279 1.38 24.54 6.86
CA THR A 279 0.78 24.77 5.54
C THR A 279 1.79 24.46 4.44
N LEU A 280 1.45 23.52 3.57
CA LEU A 280 2.23 23.17 2.39
C LEU A 280 1.42 23.43 1.12
N SER A 281 2.12 23.59 0.01
CA SER A 281 1.56 23.65 -1.34
C SER A 281 2.15 22.50 -2.16
N PHE A 282 1.32 21.87 -2.97
CA PHE A 282 1.70 20.77 -3.84
C PHE A 282 1.21 21.04 -5.26
N THR A 283 1.70 20.25 -6.22
CA THR A 283 1.09 20.10 -7.53
C THR A 283 0.28 18.81 -7.62
N SER A 284 -0.76 18.81 -8.46
CA SER A 284 -1.58 17.64 -8.73
C SER A 284 -0.77 16.57 -9.47
N CYS A 285 -1.15 15.32 -9.28
CA CYS A 285 -0.61 14.16 -9.97
C CYS A 285 -1.28 13.85 -11.30
N ASP A 286 -2.33 14.60 -11.66
CA ASP A 286 -2.88 14.57 -13.01
C ASP A 286 -1.79 14.92 -14.05
N ASP A 287 -1.89 14.33 -15.25
CA ASP A 287 -0.95 14.59 -16.36
C ASP A 287 -0.87 16.09 -16.74
N ALA A 288 -1.97 16.81 -16.56
CA ALA A 288 -2.04 18.25 -16.79
C ALA A 288 -1.25 19.05 -15.72
N GLY A 289 -0.99 18.43 -14.57
CA GLY A 289 -0.49 19.05 -13.36
C GLY A 289 -1.37 20.19 -12.89
N GLY A 290 -0.77 21.07 -12.09
CA GLY A 290 -1.44 22.28 -11.61
C GLY A 290 -1.23 22.47 -10.11
N ALA A 291 -1.21 23.72 -9.67
CA ALA A 291 -1.05 24.02 -8.26
C ALA A 291 -2.31 23.61 -7.49
N LEU A 292 -2.13 22.80 -6.46
CA LEU A 292 -3.15 22.54 -5.45
C LEU A 292 -3.19 23.73 -4.45
N PRO A 293 -4.36 24.03 -3.87
CA PRO A 293 -4.45 25.08 -2.85
C PRO A 293 -3.52 24.77 -1.67
N ALA A 294 -2.85 25.81 -1.16
CA ALA A 294 -2.08 25.68 0.06
C ALA A 294 -3.00 25.24 1.21
N HIS A 295 -2.63 24.17 1.91
CA HIS A 295 -3.45 23.61 2.97
C HIS A 295 -2.60 23.04 4.10
N GLY A 296 -3.24 22.82 5.24
CA GLY A 296 -2.66 22.08 6.36
C GLY A 296 -2.21 20.69 5.93
N SER A 297 -1.02 20.28 6.35
CA SER A 297 -0.45 18.98 6.03
C SER A 297 0.13 18.29 7.27
N SER A 298 -0.07 16.97 7.34
CA SER A 298 0.54 16.09 8.33
C SER A 298 1.91 15.59 7.90
N SER A 299 2.45 16.12 6.79
CA SER A 299 3.75 15.75 6.25
C SER A 299 4.74 16.90 6.33
N VAL A 300 6.04 16.59 6.27
CA VAL A 300 7.11 17.56 6.05
C VAL A 300 7.81 17.26 4.73
N LEU A 301 8.29 18.30 4.05
CA LEU A 301 9.09 18.17 2.85
C LEU A 301 10.55 17.83 3.18
N VAL A 302 11.14 16.94 2.39
CA VAL A 302 12.52 16.48 2.52
C VAL A 302 13.38 17.13 1.46
N ARG A 303 14.42 17.84 1.90
CA ARG A 303 15.34 18.59 1.03
C ARG A 303 16.72 17.95 0.97
N THR A 304 17.42 18.26 -0.12
CA THR A 304 18.83 17.87 -0.33
C THR A 304 19.83 18.62 0.56
N GLU A 305 19.47 19.81 1.04
CA GLU A 305 20.31 20.68 1.88
C GLU A 305 19.46 21.41 2.95
N PRO A 306 20.06 21.89 4.06
CA PRO A 306 19.35 22.56 5.16
C PRO A 306 18.97 24.02 4.83
N ARG A 307 18.17 24.24 3.78
CA ARG A 307 17.66 25.55 3.37
C ARG A 307 16.39 25.40 2.55
N GLU A 308 15.50 26.40 2.62
CA GLU A 308 14.16 26.31 2.01
C GLU A 308 14.15 26.28 0.47
N ASP A 309 15.18 26.82 -0.17
CA ASP A 309 15.30 26.85 -1.63
C ASP A 309 16.14 25.67 -2.17
N ALA A 310 16.49 24.70 -1.32
CA ALA A 310 17.16 23.48 -1.75
C ALA A 310 16.17 22.57 -2.50
N PRO A 311 16.63 21.88 -3.57
CA PRO A 311 15.84 20.87 -4.26
C PRO A 311 15.28 19.82 -3.29
N LEU A 312 14.08 19.32 -3.60
CA LEU A 312 13.49 18.19 -2.89
C LEU A 312 14.28 16.91 -3.18
N LEU A 313 14.34 16.03 -2.18
CA LEU A 313 15.11 14.79 -2.24
C LEU A 313 14.43 13.79 -3.18
N ALA A 314 15.15 13.29 -4.19
CA ALA A 314 14.62 12.28 -5.09
C ALA A 314 14.71 10.87 -4.48
N ASP A 315 13.66 10.06 -4.69
CA ASP A 315 13.72 8.62 -4.43
C ASP A 315 14.21 7.87 -5.67
N PRO A 316 15.25 7.01 -5.55
CA PRO A 316 15.76 6.25 -6.70
C PRO A 316 14.77 5.23 -7.28
N ALA A 317 13.71 4.87 -6.56
CA ALA A 317 12.71 3.91 -7.03
C ALA A 317 11.61 4.53 -7.91
N LEU A 318 11.38 5.85 -7.85
CA LEU A 318 10.28 6.51 -8.56
C LEU A 318 10.59 6.83 -10.04
N GLY A 319 11.84 6.70 -10.48
CA GLY A 319 12.22 6.87 -11.88
C GLY A 319 12.11 8.31 -12.41
N ALA A 320 12.81 8.59 -13.52
CA ALA A 320 12.90 9.95 -14.09
C ALA A 320 11.61 10.43 -14.80
N ASP A 321 10.62 9.57 -15.03
CA ASP A 321 9.38 9.95 -15.73
C ASP A 321 8.43 10.77 -14.84
N ASP A 322 8.49 10.58 -13.51
CA ASP A 322 7.86 11.47 -12.52
C ASP A 322 8.83 12.55 -12.00
N THR A 323 10.14 12.28 -12.04
CA THR A 323 11.18 13.11 -11.41
C THR A 323 12.20 13.64 -12.42
N ALA A 324 11.77 14.08 -13.61
CA ALA A 324 12.68 14.41 -14.72
C ALA A 324 13.80 15.42 -14.40
N ASN A 325 13.83 16.04 -13.21
CA ASN A 325 14.95 16.83 -12.69
C ASN A 325 15.26 16.66 -11.17
N GLY A 326 14.86 15.57 -10.52
CA GLY A 326 14.97 15.38 -9.06
C GLY A 326 13.60 15.31 -8.38
N GLY A 327 13.58 15.24 -7.04
CA GLY A 327 12.33 15.16 -6.28
C GLY A 327 11.39 16.33 -6.61
N SER A 328 10.09 16.07 -6.63
CA SER A 328 9.06 17.01 -7.06
C SER A 328 8.11 17.41 -5.92
N ASP A 329 7.32 18.46 -6.16
CA ASP A 329 6.26 18.90 -5.25
C ASP A 329 4.89 18.31 -5.63
N ARG A 330 4.85 17.27 -6.48
CA ARG A 330 3.61 16.52 -6.73
C ARG A 330 3.17 15.88 -5.43
N ILE A 331 1.89 15.94 -5.10
CA ILE A 331 1.41 15.41 -3.81
C ILE A 331 1.58 13.90 -3.66
N CYS A 332 1.55 13.16 -4.77
CA CYS A 332 1.84 11.72 -4.86
C CYS A 332 3.33 11.39 -4.94
N ASP A 333 4.22 12.39 -5.06
CA ASP A 333 5.66 12.15 -4.93
C ASP A 333 5.97 11.91 -3.46
N TRP A 334 5.80 10.65 -3.10
CA TRP A 334 5.97 10.16 -1.76
C TRP A 334 7.45 10.16 -1.34
N GLY A 335 8.38 10.24 -2.30
CA GLY A 335 9.83 10.29 -2.03
C GLY A 335 10.26 11.57 -1.31
N THR A 336 9.49 12.65 -1.47
CA THR A 336 9.84 13.98 -0.95
C THR A 336 9.16 14.31 0.37
N GLN A 337 8.38 13.38 0.94
CA GLN A 337 7.52 13.62 2.10
C GLN A 337 7.77 12.61 3.21
N LEU A 338 7.68 13.06 4.46
CA LEU A 338 7.64 12.19 5.64
C LEU A 338 6.39 12.52 6.46
N ALA A 339 5.64 11.49 6.86
CA ALA A 339 4.36 11.64 7.53
C ALA A 339 4.50 11.75 9.06
N HIS A 340 3.50 12.39 9.69
CA HIS A 340 3.40 12.51 11.14
C HIS A 340 3.46 11.14 11.83
N GLY A 341 4.28 11.07 12.87
CA GLY A 341 4.43 9.90 13.73
C GLY A 341 5.60 8.98 13.36
N GLN A 342 6.17 9.11 12.16
CA GLN A 342 7.31 8.29 11.74
C GLN A 342 8.62 8.74 12.40
N SER A 343 9.47 7.76 12.76
CA SER A 343 10.73 7.99 13.46
C SER A 343 11.95 7.64 12.62
N PHE A 344 12.96 8.51 12.67
CA PHE A 344 14.17 8.41 11.86
C PHE A 344 15.43 8.58 12.70
N ALA A 345 16.52 7.93 12.26
CA ALA A 345 17.84 8.17 12.82
C ALA A 345 18.35 9.54 12.37
N ILE A 346 18.92 10.29 13.32
CA ILE A 346 19.52 11.60 13.04
C ILE A 346 20.93 11.38 12.51
N ALA A 347 21.16 11.79 11.25
CA ALA A 347 22.50 11.85 10.67
C ALA A 347 23.25 13.09 11.15
N GLU A 348 22.60 14.25 11.10
CA GLU A 348 23.20 15.52 11.50
C GLU A 348 22.14 16.58 11.86
N GLN A 349 22.58 17.69 12.45
CA GLN A 349 21.74 18.84 12.81
C GLN A 349 22.49 20.13 12.50
N ARG A 350 21.83 21.07 11.83
CA ARG A 350 22.38 22.39 11.46
C ARG A 350 21.27 23.43 11.60
N ASP A 351 21.58 24.57 12.19
CA ASP A 351 20.72 25.74 12.42
C ASP A 351 19.28 25.68 11.87
N GLY A 352 18.33 25.17 12.67
CA GLY A 352 16.91 25.11 12.30
C GLY A 352 16.50 23.88 11.49
N TRP A 353 17.42 23.00 11.14
CA TRP A 353 17.22 21.79 10.34
C TRP A 353 17.72 20.53 11.05
N VAL A 354 17.14 19.39 10.70
CA VAL A 354 17.65 18.07 11.08
C VAL A 354 17.83 17.23 9.82
N GLY A 355 19.02 16.65 9.66
CA GLY A 355 19.35 15.68 8.62
C GLY A 355 19.04 14.29 9.14
N LEU A 356 18.19 13.57 8.41
CA LEU A 356 17.70 12.24 8.74
C LEU A 356 18.21 11.23 7.70
N TRP A 357 18.46 10.00 8.11
CA TRP A 357 18.72 8.92 7.15
C TRP A 357 17.41 8.48 6.48
N VAL A 358 17.28 8.76 5.18
CA VAL A 358 16.07 8.61 4.36
C VAL A 358 16.52 8.02 3.02
N GLY A 359 16.08 6.81 2.67
CA GLY A 359 16.32 6.23 1.34
C GLY A 359 17.79 5.98 0.96
N GLY A 360 18.67 5.74 1.94
CA GLY A 360 20.11 5.65 1.70
C GLY A 360 20.81 7.01 1.56
N GLN A 361 20.14 8.11 1.86
CA GLN A 361 20.62 9.48 1.72
C GLN A 361 20.39 10.27 3.02
N ILE A 362 21.01 11.46 3.14
CA ILE A 362 20.65 12.41 4.19
C ILE A 362 19.58 13.34 3.63
N GLY A 363 18.36 13.22 4.16
CA GLY A 363 17.24 14.12 3.88
C GLY A 363 17.13 15.19 4.96
N TRP A 364 17.04 16.45 4.57
CA TRP A 364 16.93 17.59 5.47
C TRP A 364 15.48 18.03 5.63
N VAL A 365 15.03 18.07 6.88
CA VAL A 365 13.70 18.59 7.23
C VAL A 365 13.84 19.80 8.14
N ALA A 366 13.03 20.82 7.88
CA ALA A 366 12.96 22.01 8.73
C ALA A 366 12.40 21.61 10.09
N ARG A 367 12.93 22.19 11.18
CA ARG A 367 12.47 21.92 12.55
C ARG A 367 11.26 22.76 12.96
N THR A 368 10.89 23.73 12.12
CA THR A 368 9.72 24.58 12.28
C THR A 368 9.04 24.77 10.93
N ASP A 369 7.72 24.98 10.94
CA ASP A 369 6.98 25.42 9.77
C ASP A 369 7.26 26.91 9.46
N ALA A 370 6.66 27.42 8.39
CA ALA A 370 6.79 28.84 7.98
C ALA A 370 6.29 29.83 9.04
N GLY A 371 5.39 29.41 9.93
CA GLY A 371 4.91 30.18 11.07
C GLY A 371 5.79 30.08 12.32
N GLY A 372 6.86 29.30 12.28
CA GLY A 372 7.78 29.06 13.39
C GLY A 372 7.30 28.01 14.40
N ALA A 373 6.19 27.30 14.15
CA ALA A 373 5.75 26.23 15.03
C ALA A 373 6.61 24.98 14.80
N PRO A 374 7.02 24.23 15.85
CA PRO A 374 7.87 23.06 15.67
C PRO A 374 7.19 21.94 14.86
N THR A 375 7.95 21.26 14.01
CA THR A 375 7.50 20.14 13.15
C THR A 375 8.13 18.81 13.51
N ILE A 376 9.11 18.80 14.42
CA ILE A 376 9.87 17.61 14.82
C ILE A 376 9.79 17.38 16.32
N ALA A 377 9.47 16.15 16.71
CA ALA A 377 9.45 15.67 18.08
C ALA A 377 10.74 14.89 18.43
N LYS A 378 10.92 14.63 19.73
CA LYS A 378 11.95 13.69 20.18
C LYS A 378 11.53 12.28 19.79
N GLY A 379 12.46 11.52 19.22
CA GLY A 379 12.25 10.11 18.94
C GLY A 379 12.01 9.25 20.19
N PRO A 380 11.61 7.99 20.00
CA PRO A 380 11.34 7.06 21.09
C PRO A 380 12.54 6.90 22.03
N ARG A 381 12.28 6.89 23.35
CA ARG A 381 13.35 6.83 24.38
C ARG A 381 14.24 5.59 24.29
N ARG A 382 13.73 4.51 23.71
CA ARG A 382 14.40 3.20 23.55
C ARG A 382 14.36 2.76 22.08
N ALA A 383 14.44 3.71 21.15
CA ALA A 383 14.56 3.39 19.74
C ALA A 383 15.78 2.50 19.52
N ARG A 384 15.59 1.41 18.79
CA ARG A 384 16.68 0.53 18.35
C ARG A 384 17.15 1.01 17.00
N LEU A 385 18.46 1.16 16.86
CA LEU A 385 19.10 1.59 15.62
C LEU A 385 19.96 0.48 15.07
N VAL A 386 19.86 0.23 13.77
CA VAL A 386 20.70 -0.73 13.07
C VAL A 386 21.46 -0.09 11.93
N THR A 387 22.60 -0.69 11.60
CA THR A 387 23.42 -0.33 10.45
C THR A 387 23.89 -1.58 9.72
N ALA A 388 24.23 -1.45 8.44
CA ALA A 388 24.82 -2.52 7.67
C ALA A 388 26.15 -3.01 8.28
N ARG A 389 26.44 -4.30 8.12
CA ARG A 389 27.79 -4.81 8.40
C ARG A 389 28.78 -4.29 7.36
N ARG A 390 30.05 -4.13 7.76
CA ARG A 390 31.11 -3.67 6.84
C ARG A 390 31.38 -4.72 5.76
N GLY A 391 31.62 -4.27 4.52
CA GLY A 391 32.16 -5.10 3.44
C GLY A 391 31.16 -5.49 2.34
N SER A 392 29.87 -5.23 2.49
CA SER A 392 28.88 -5.38 1.41
C SER A 392 27.69 -4.44 1.64
N PRO A 393 27.09 -3.85 0.59
CA PRO A 393 25.83 -3.14 0.71
C PRO A 393 24.74 -4.05 1.29
N LEU A 394 23.95 -3.52 2.21
CA LEU A 394 22.82 -4.22 2.80
C LEU A 394 21.66 -4.23 1.80
N GLN A 395 21.18 -5.43 1.47
CA GLN A 395 19.97 -5.62 0.68
C GLN A 395 18.74 -5.33 1.53
N VAL A 396 17.74 -4.74 0.89
CA VAL A 396 16.46 -4.36 1.47
C VAL A 396 15.36 -5.07 0.70
N PHE A 397 14.32 -5.53 1.40
CA PHE A 397 13.23 -6.31 0.82
C PHE A 397 11.88 -5.71 1.19
N GLY A 398 10.90 -5.82 0.29
CA GLY A 398 9.51 -5.45 0.58
C GLY A 398 8.73 -6.51 1.35
N SER A 399 9.28 -7.72 1.49
CA SER A 399 8.60 -8.87 2.09
C SER A 399 9.52 -9.65 3.03
N ALA A 400 8.92 -10.28 4.05
CA ALA A 400 9.61 -11.09 5.07
C ALA A 400 9.24 -12.57 4.96
N TYR A 401 9.58 -13.19 3.82
CA TYR A 401 9.22 -14.60 3.58
C TYR A 401 10.15 -15.59 4.29
N PRO A 402 9.67 -16.84 4.52
CA PRO A 402 10.52 -17.94 4.96
C PRO A 402 11.64 -18.27 3.96
N ALA A 403 12.65 -19.00 4.42
CA ALA A 403 13.67 -19.58 3.56
C ALA A 403 13.08 -20.68 2.63
N PRO A 404 13.67 -20.91 1.44
CA PRO A 404 13.20 -21.91 0.48
C PRO A 404 12.97 -23.31 1.07
N GLU A 405 13.78 -23.71 2.04
CA GLU A 405 13.68 -25.01 2.72
C GLU A 405 12.37 -25.18 3.48
N ALA A 406 11.79 -24.08 4.00
CA ALA A 406 10.53 -24.12 4.72
C ALA A 406 9.35 -24.42 3.77
N PHE A 407 9.39 -23.90 2.54
CA PHE A 407 8.40 -24.22 1.50
C PHE A 407 8.53 -25.67 1.04
N ALA A 408 9.76 -26.13 0.77
CA ALA A 408 10.02 -27.51 0.38
C ALA A 408 9.55 -28.52 1.45
N ALA A 409 9.69 -28.17 2.74
CA ALA A 409 9.24 -29.02 3.86
C ALA A 409 7.72 -29.27 3.89
N VAL A 410 6.93 -28.41 3.24
CA VAL A 410 5.47 -28.57 3.10
C VAL A 410 5.03 -28.92 1.67
N GLY A 411 5.99 -29.24 0.80
CA GLY A 411 5.74 -29.61 -0.60
C GLY A 411 5.31 -28.45 -1.48
N LEU A 412 5.73 -27.23 -1.16
CA LEU A 412 5.44 -26.02 -1.94
C LEU A 412 6.71 -25.51 -2.63
N GLU A 413 6.54 -24.88 -3.80
CA GLU A 413 7.61 -24.12 -4.43
C GLU A 413 7.88 -22.83 -3.63
N PRO A 414 9.14 -22.42 -3.45
CA PRO A 414 9.48 -21.21 -2.73
C PRO A 414 8.88 -19.95 -3.35
N SER A 415 8.23 -19.12 -2.53
CA SER A 415 8.04 -17.71 -2.87
C SER A 415 9.33 -16.94 -2.57
N THR A 416 9.80 -16.15 -3.53
CA THR A 416 11.05 -15.39 -3.39
C THR A 416 10.78 -13.94 -2.99
N THR A 417 11.74 -13.35 -2.29
CA THR A 417 11.79 -11.92 -2.03
C THR A 417 12.81 -11.29 -2.97
N ASP A 418 12.38 -10.39 -3.83
CA ASP A 418 13.30 -9.64 -4.67
C ASP A 418 13.82 -8.41 -3.90
N PRO A 419 15.12 -8.10 -3.97
CA PRO A 419 15.64 -6.90 -3.33
C PRO A 419 15.07 -5.65 -4.00
N LEU A 420 14.77 -4.65 -3.18
CA LEU A 420 14.39 -3.29 -3.59
C LEU A 420 15.62 -2.53 -4.11
N PRO A 421 15.44 -1.43 -4.88
CA PRO A 421 16.55 -0.71 -5.53
C PRO A 421 17.33 0.20 -4.56
N TYR A 422 17.41 -0.17 -3.28
CA TYR A 422 18.11 0.57 -2.24
C TYR A 422 19.41 -0.14 -1.84
N GLN A 423 20.48 0.62 -1.61
CA GLN A 423 21.75 0.11 -1.11
C GLN A 423 22.15 0.84 0.16
N LEU A 424 22.03 0.16 1.30
CA LEU A 424 22.35 0.76 2.60
C LEU A 424 23.76 0.40 3.04
N THR A 425 24.45 1.34 3.69
CA THR A 425 25.88 1.23 4.03
C THR A 425 26.14 1.33 5.53
N ALA A 426 27.36 0.96 5.95
CA ALA A 426 27.72 0.79 7.37
C ALA A 426 27.94 2.12 8.14
N ASP A 427 27.86 3.25 7.45
CA ASP A 427 27.89 4.63 7.98
C ASP A 427 26.50 5.22 8.18
N GLN A 428 25.46 4.51 7.74
CA GLN A 428 24.05 4.91 7.88
C GLN A 428 23.41 4.25 9.11
N ALA A 429 22.28 4.79 9.57
CA ALA A 429 21.53 4.24 10.69
C ALA A 429 20.03 4.24 10.38
N TYR A 430 19.33 3.19 10.77
CA TYR A 430 17.89 3.03 10.53
C TYR A 430 17.17 2.60 11.80
N VAL A 431 15.97 3.13 12.02
CA VAL A 431 15.11 2.77 13.16
C VAL A 431 14.50 1.40 12.90
N VAL A 432 14.62 0.51 13.88
CA VAL A 432 13.90 -0.78 13.88
C VAL A 432 12.53 -0.55 14.51
N GLU A 433 11.49 -0.78 13.73
CA GLU A 433 10.10 -0.65 14.16
C GLU A 433 9.56 -1.97 14.73
N ASP A 434 9.96 -3.11 14.15
CA ASP A 434 9.52 -4.42 14.61
C ASP A 434 10.51 -5.54 14.25
N GLU A 435 10.39 -6.67 14.96
CA GLU A 435 11.07 -7.93 14.65
C GLU A 435 10.06 -8.99 14.23
N VAL A 436 10.19 -9.49 13.00
CA VAL A 436 9.28 -10.50 12.46
C VAL A 436 10.04 -11.77 12.06
N HIS A 437 9.32 -12.89 12.04
CA HIS A 437 9.84 -14.16 11.55
C HIS A 437 9.28 -14.46 10.17
N GLY A 438 10.04 -15.20 9.36
CA GLY A 438 9.63 -15.66 8.05
C GLY A 438 8.26 -16.34 8.11
N ALA A 439 7.28 -15.76 7.42
CA ALA A 439 5.92 -16.27 7.37
C ALA A 439 5.29 -16.03 5.99
N TYR A 440 4.59 -17.03 5.49
CA TYR A 440 3.84 -16.96 4.25
C TYR A 440 2.58 -17.82 4.37
N TYR A 441 1.40 -17.24 4.17
CA TYR A 441 0.17 -18.01 4.06
C TYR A 441 -0.05 -18.44 2.61
N TRP A 442 -0.14 -19.74 2.36
CA TRP A 442 -0.50 -20.31 1.06
C TRP A 442 -1.97 -20.72 1.10
N GLY A 443 -2.83 -19.95 0.44
CA GLY A 443 -4.28 -20.21 0.33
C GLY A 443 -4.68 -20.37 -1.13
N PRO A 444 -4.47 -21.56 -1.72
CA PRO A 444 -4.59 -21.73 -3.17
C PRO A 444 -6.04 -21.88 -3.61
N ASP A 445 -6.90 -22.52 -2.82
CA ASP A 445 -8.19 -23.00 -3.35
C ASP A 445 -9.35 -22.14 -2.86
N PHE A 446 -10.29 -21.87 -3.77
CA PHE A 446 -11.52 -21.11 -3.55
C PHE A 446 -12.40 -21.63 -2.41
N ASP A 447 -12.42 -22.93 -2.13
CA ASP A 447 -13.21 -23.48 -1.02
C ASP A 447 -12.49 -23.36 0.34
N GLY A 448 -11.33 -22.70 0.36
CA GLY A 448 -10.46 -22.57 1.53
C GLY A 448 -9.71 -23.86 1.88
N THR A 449 -9.86 -24.93 1.10
CA THR A 449 -9.07 -26.14 1.30
C THR A 449 -7.62 -25.93 0.87
N GLY A 450 -6.73 -26.79 1.36
CA GLY A 450 -5.30 -26.67 1.06
C GLY A 450 -4.54 -25.55 1.79
N GLY A 451 -5.26 -24.55 2.34
CA GLY A 451 -4.73 -23.41 3.09
C GLY A 451 -3.77 -23.79 4.21
N ARG A 452 -2.54 -23.25 4.18
CA ARG A 452 -1.51 -23.55 5.19
C ARG A 452 -0.48 -22.44 5.35
N TRP A 453 0.01 -22.29 6.57
CA TRP A 453 1.16 -21.45 6.86
C TRP A 453 2.48 -22.16 6.56
N VAL A 454 3.37 -21.45 5.87
CA VAL A 454 4.80 -21.72 5.81
C VAL A 454 5.48 -20.76 6.78
N ARG A 455 6.19 -21.28 7.78
CA ARG A 455 6.89 -20.49 8.78
C ARG A 455 8.24 -21.10 9.08
N ASP A 456 9.21 -20.26 9.41
CA ASP A 456 10.52 -20.71 9.86
C ASP A 456 11.07 -19.81 10.97
N ARG A 457 12.39 -19.90 11.21
CA ARG A 457 13.10 -19.07 12.19
C ARG A 457 13.94 -17.97 11.54
N THR A 458 13.74 -17.70 10.24
CA THR A 458 14.41 -16.59 9.57
C THR A 458 13.95 -15.30 10.21
N ARG A 459 14.90 -14.53 10.75
CA ARG A 459 14.61 -13.28 11.46
C ARG A 459 14.80 -12.08 10.55
N TRP A 460 13.78 -11.25 10.53
CA TRP A 460 13.72 -10.01 9.79
C TRP A 460 13.51 -8.86 10.76
N LEU A 461 14.17 -7.74 10.48
CA LEU A 461 13.87 -6.47 11.13
C LEU A 461 13.09 -5.62 10.14
N ARG A 462 11.94 -5.11 10.58
CA ARG A 462 11.20 -4.08 9.85
C ARG A 462 11.78 -2.74 10.23
N ILE A 463 12.28 -1.99 9.25
CA ILE A 463 12.93 -0.70 9.45
C ILE A 463 12.21 0.40 8.67
N SER A 464 12.27 1.63 9.19
CA SER A 464 11.86 2.82 8.46
C SER A 464 12.92 3.17 7.40
N LEU A 465 12.53 3.16 6.13
CA LEU A 465 13.35 3.57 4.99
C LEU A 465 12.50 4.45 4.07
N ASN A 466 12.86 5.73 3.92
CA ASN A 466 11.93 6.75 3.41
C ASN A 466 10.69 6.81 4.30
N HIS A 467 9.51 6.98 3.75
CA HIS A 467 8.26 6.82 4.49
C HIS A 467 7.75 5.36 4.46
N ARG A 468 8.54 4.38 4.00
CA ARG A 468 8.13 2.96 3.85
C ARG A 468 8.72 2.08 4.96
N PHE A 469 8.00 1.02 5.34
CA PHE A 469 8.45 -0.02 6.25
C PHE A 469 8.99 -1.24 5.50
N VAL A 470 10.30 -1.27 5.29
CA VAL A 470 11.00 -2.34 4.57
C VAL A 470 11.62 -3.37 5.51
N PHE A 471 12.05 -4.50 4.97
CA PHE A 471 12.66 -5.58 5.73
C PHE A 471 14.13 -5.77 5.40
N VAL A 472 14.92 -6.03 6.44
CA VAL A 472 16.32 -6.46 6.35
C VAL A 472 16.52 -7.72 7.19
N ARG A 473 17.42 -8.61 6.79
CA ARG A 473 17.73 -9.80 7.60
C ARG A 473 18.52 -9.40 8.84
N GLU A 474 18.12 -9.90 10.01
CA GLU A 474 18.78 -9.58 11.29
C GLU A 474 20.29 -9.88 11.25
N GLN A 475 20.67 -10.98 10.59
CA GLN A 475 22.07 -11.40 10.46
C GLN A 475 22.94 -10.43 9.64
N ASP A 476 22.36 -9.62 8.76
CA ASP A 476 23.10 -8.76 7.83
C ASP A 476 23.35 -7.35 8.42
N VAL A 477 22.79 -7.08 9.60
CA VAL A 477 22.94 -5.81 10.32
C VAL A 477 23.59 -5.98 11.68
N ARG A 478 23.93 -4.85 12.30
CA ARG A 478 24.33 -4.74 13.71
C ARG A 478 23.60 -3.58 14.38
N GLU A 479 23.24 -3.75 15.64
CA GLU A 479 22.68 -2.68 16.48
C GLU A 479 23.78 -1.68 16.89
N ILE A 480 23.44 -0.39 17.02
CA ILE A 480 24.38 0.72 17.31
C ILE A 480 23.89 1.72 18.37
#